data_AF-A0AAP2MNI4-F1
#
_entry.id   AF-A0AAP2MNI4-F1
#
_cell.length_a   1.000
_cell.length_b   1.000
_cell.length_c   1.000
_cell.angle_alpha   90.00
_cell.angle_beta   90.00
_cell.angle_gamma   90.00
#
_symmetry.space_group_name_H-M   'P 1'
#
loop_
_entity.id
_entity.type
_entity.pdbx_description
1 polymer ?
#
loop_
_entity_poly.entity_id
_entity_poly.type
_entity_poly.pdbx_seq_one_letter_code
_entity_poly.pdbx_strand_id
1 'polypeptide(L)'
;MTANRLSGVLVVLLVFVAGCAGLHADESSTVEMPKTVELNSGDSRSMNYTPWYIHTFSISGPKGTRIGGGGGNMSPMEEDGYPGHSGGQCCTRYPREWQPDLRLTVRWLVDKKNDKTSGWYKAENVRIPQYDGSRSGGVWAIFLPGDRVKLMVADGNANGRNSVAVRPGDDDPDVAQGVPDEEWNYEYPKGVMRRIK
;
A
#
# COMPACT_ATOMS: atom_id res chain seq x y z
N MET A 1 44.58 -72.41 -9.40
CA MET A 1 44.84 -71.06 -8.90
C MET A 1 43.54 -70.27 -9.02
N THR A 2 42.79 -70.19 -7.91
CA THR A 2 42.31 -68.95 -7.24
C THR A 2 41.27 -68.16 -8.05
N ALA A 3 39.97 -68.34 -7.76
CA ALA A 3 39.09 -67.47 -6.92
C ALA A 3 38.61 -66.22 -7.71
N ASN A 4 37.36 -65.75 -7.73
CA ASN A 4 36.27 -65.83 -6.77
C ASN A 4 34.91 -65.53 -7.45
N ARG A 5 33.83 -65.90 -6.76
CA ARG A 5 32.40 -65.74 -7.08
C ARG A 5 31.93 -64.28 -7.10
N LEU A 6 30.88 -63.97 -7.87
CA LEU A 6 29.84 -63.01 -7.45
C LEU A 6 28.51 -63.22 -8.19
N SER A 7 27.45 -63.23 -7.39
CA SER A 7 26.08 -63.59 -7.69
C SER A 7 25.29 -62.47 -8.37
N GLY A 8 24.38 -62.87 -9.27
CA GLY A 8 22.99 -62.39 -9.35
C GLY A 8 22.72 -60.98 -9.88
N VAL A 9 21.73 -60.86 -10.76
CA VAL A 9 20.41 -60.24 -10.49
C VAL A 9 19.68 -60.03 -11.82
N LEU A 10 18.47 -60.58 -11.90
CA LEU A 10 17.46 -60.34 -12.92
C LEU A 10 16.91 -58.91 -12.74
N VAL A 11 16.90 -58.08 -13.78
CA VAL A 11 16.18 -56.80 -13.76
C VAL A 11 15.11 -56.84 -14.84
N VAL A 12 13.86 -57.05 -14.42
CA VAL A 12 12.66 -56.88 -15.24
C VAL A 12 12.19 -55.44 -15.04
N LEU A 13 12.22 -54.64 -16.11
CA LEU A 13 11.65 -53.30 -16.13
C LEU A 13 10.12 -53.39 -16.20
N LEU A 14 9.43 -52.95 -15.14
CA LEU A 14 8.01 -52.63 -15.14
C LEU A 14 7.88 -51.10 -15.16
N VAL A 15 7.41 -50.57 -16.30
CA VAL A 15 7.06 -49.16 -16.45
C VAL A 15 5.65 -48.97 -15.89
N PHE A 16 5.52 -48.35 -14.71
CA PHE A 16 4.25 -47.85 -14.20
C PHE A 16 4.10 -46.38 -14.60
N VAL A 17 3.17 -46.10 -15.53
CA VAL A 17 2.71 -44.74 -15.80
C VAL A 17 1.67 -44.39 -14.74
N ALA A 18 2.11 -43.72 -13.68
CA ALA A 18 1.21 -43.08 -12.73
C ALA A 18 0.88 -41.68 -13.26
N GLY A 19 -0.32 -41.52 -13.85
CA GLY A 19 -0.88 -40.22 -14.17
C GLY A 19 -1.31 -39.51 -12.89
N CYS A 20 -0.57 -38.51 -12.45
CA CYS A 20 -1.05 -37.57 -11.44
C CYS A 20 -2.01 -36.60 -12.13
N ALA A 21 -3.32 -36.82 -11.98
CA ALA A 21 -4.29 -35.75 -12.15
C ALA A 21 -4.02 -34.74 -11.04
N GLY A 22 -3.25 -33.70 -11.36
CA GLY A 22 -3.13 -32.51 -10.53
C GLY A 22 -4.49 -31.83 -10.49
N LEU A 23 -5.27 -32.11 -9.44
CA LEU A 23 -6.29 -31.20 -8.97
C LEU A 23 -5.54 -29.92 -8.59
N HIS A 24 -5.47 -28.97 -9.52
CA HIS A 24 -5.31 -27.57 -9.19
C HIS A 24 -6.52 -27.21 -8.32
N ALA A 25 -6.34 -27.37 -7.00
CA ALA A 25 -7.03 -26.52 -6.07
C ALA A 25 -6.54 -25.10 -6.39
N ASP A 26 -7.33 -24.42 -7.22
CA ASP A 26 -7.32 -22.97 -7.30
C ASP A 26 -7.78 -22.51 -5.90
N GLU A 27 -6.84 -22.49 -4.96
CA GLU A 27 -6.99 -21.85 -3.67
C GLU A 27 -6.98 -20.35 -3.94
N SER A 28 -8.07 -19.89 -4.57
CA SER A 28 -8.54 -18.53 -4.44
C SER A 28 -8.75 -18.34 -2.95
N SER A 29 -7.72 -17.83 -2.26
CA SER A 29 -7.84 -17.23 -0.94
C SER A 29 -8.81 -16.07 -1.08
N THR A 30 -10.11 -16.37 -1.06
CA THR A 30 -11.11 -15.43 -0.59
C THR A 30 -10.75 -15.21 0.86
N VAL A 31 -9.96 -14.17 1.12
CA VAL A 31 -9.88 -13.55 2.44
C VAL A 31 -11.28 -13.02 2.69
N GLU A 32 -12.18 -13.90 3.12
CA GLU A 32 -13.35 -13.49 3.88
C GLU A 32 -12.75 -12.77 5.09
N MET A 33 -12.86 -11.44 5.12
CA MET A 33 -12.77 -10.69 6.35
C MET A 33 -14.18 -10.66 6.95
N PRO A 34 -14.58 -11.54 7.90
CA PRO A 34 -15.89 -11.44 8.49
C PRO A 34 -15.73 -10.79 9.87
N LYS A 35 -15.98 -9.48 9.93
CA LYS A 35 -16.61 -8.75 11.05
C LYS A 35 -16.49 -7.26 10.76
N THR A 36 -17.60 -6.54 10.91
CA THR A 36 -17.62 -5.09 10.98
C THR A 36 -16.56 -4.65 12.00
N VAL A 37 -15.41 -4.17 11.54
CA VAL A 37 -14.35 -3.66 12.41
C VAL A 37 -14.81 -2.32 12.97
N GLU A 38 -14.66 -2.12 14.27
CA GLU A 38 -14.95 -0.81 14.88
C GLU A 38 -14.02 0.22 14.26
N LEU A 39 -14.57 1.33 13.77
CA LEU A 39 -13.80 2.35 13.08
C LEU A 39 -13.62 3.57 13.98
N ASN A 40 -12.39 4.05 14.05
CA ASN A 40 -12.12 5.41 14.48
C ASN A 40 -12.33 6.37 13.30
N SER A 41 -12.62 7.62 13.62
CA SER A 41 -12.65 8.73 12.67
C SER A 41 -11.72 9.82 13.18
N GLY A 42 -10.86 10.35 12.32
CA GLY A 42 -9.94 11.43 12.66
C GLY A 42 -9.52 12.22 11.44
N ASP A 43 -8.64 13.19 11.67
CA ASP A 43 -8.05 13.96 10.59
C ASP A 43 -7.02 13.13 9.82
N SER A 44 -7.03 13.27 8.51
CA SER A 44 -5.89 12.93 7.65
C SER A 44 -5.01 14.15 7.48
N ARG A 45 -3.72 13.97 7.73
CA ARG A 45 -2.66 14.96 7.51
C ARG A 45 -1.68 14.40 6.49
N SER A 46 -0.82 15.27 5.97
CA SER A 46 0.17 14.84 4.99
C SER A 46 1.44 15.67 5.02
N MET A 47 2.51 15.01 4.58
CA MET A 47 3.84 15.59 4.37
C MET A 47 4.30 15.23 2.96
N ASN A 48 4.86 16.21 2.26
CA ASN A 48 5.34 16.07 0.90
C ASN A 48 6.85 16.33 0.85
N TYR A 49 7.62 15.24 0.82
CA TYR A 49 9.06 15.27 0.58
C TYR A 49 9.41 15.20 -0.93
N THR A 50 8.41 15.26 -1.81
CA THR A 50 8.65 15.24 -3.26
C THR A 50 8.97 16.65 -3.78
N PRO A 51 9.67 16.78 -4.92
CA PRO A 51 9.89 18.08 -5.56
C PRO A 51 8.65 18.57 -6.34
N TRP A 52 7.51 17.91 -6.21
CA TRP A 52 6.31 18.16 -7.01
C TRP A 52 5.16 18.60 -6.13
N TYR A 53 4.32 19.48 -6.67
CA TYR A 53 3.09 19.86 -6.01
C TYR A 53 2.11 18.68 -6.06
N ILE A 54 1.46 18.40 -4.93
CA ILE A 54 0.39 17.41 -4.85
C ILE A 54 -0.91 18.18 -4.59
N HIS A 55 -1.85 18.07 -5.51
CA HIS A 55 -3.11 18.82 -5.46
C HIS A 55 -4.08 18.24 -4.42
N THR A 56 -4.13 16.92 -4.32
CA THR A 56 -4.98 16.20 -3.36
C THR A 56 -4.55 14.74 -3.28
N PHE A 57 -4.99 14.04 -2.24
CA PHE A 57 -4.90 12.58 -2.17
C PHE A 57 -6.16 11.96 -1.59
N SER A 58 -6.35 10.67 -1.87
CA SER A 58 -7.41 9.83 -1.35
C SER A 58 -6.83 8.54 -0.77
N ILE A 59 -7.45 8.07 0.31
CA ILE A 59 -7.23 6.76 0.91
C ILE A 59 -8.51 5.96 0.74
N SER A 60 -8.40 4.74 0.24
CA SER A 60 -9.54 3.83 0.09
C SER A 60 -9.18 2.46 0.67
N GLY A 61 -10.02 1.96 1.58
CA GLY A 61 -9.95 0.58 2.05
C GLY A 61 -10.73 -0.40 1.20
N PRO A 62 -10.78 -1.69 1.60
CA PRO A 62 -11.51 -2.71 0.88
C PRO A 62 -12.99 -2.34 0.71
N LYS A 63 -13.59 -2.75 -0.41
CA LYS A 63 -14.97 -2.44 -0.76
C LYS A 63 -15.91 -2.86 0.39
N GLY A 64 -16.80 -1.95 0.80
CA GLY A 64 -17.77 -2.20 1.88
C GLY A 64 -17.29 -1.86 3.30
N THR A 65 -15.99 -1.64 3.53
CA THR A 65 -15.44 -1.40 4.88
C THR A 65 -15.65 0.02 5.41
N ARG A 66 -16.00 0.98 4.55
CA ARG A 66 -16.07 2.43 4.87
C ARG A 66 -14.74 3.03 5.38
N ILE A 67 -13.65 2.27 5.34
CA ILE A 67 -12.28 2.75 5.61
C ILE A 67 -11.87 3.61 4.42
N GLY A 68 -11.34 4.79 4.72
CA GLY A 68 -10.93 5.73 3.70
C GLY A 68 -10.96 7.17 4.18
N GLY A 69 -10.55 8.07 3.30
CA GLY A 69 -10.37 9.47 3.58
C GLY A 69 -9.53 10.14 2.49
N GLY A 70 -8.82 11.20 2.85
CA GLY A 70 -8.01 11.95 1.90
C GLY A 70 -7.59 13.28 2.45
N GLY A 71 -6.85 14.07 1.67
CA GLY A 71 -6.42 15.39 2.12
C GLY A 71 -6.25 16.37 0.98
N GLY A 72 -6.02 17.61 1.40
CA GLY A 72 -5.84 18.74 0.51
C GLY A 72 -4.47 18.78 -0.14
N ASN A 73 -4.14 19.95 -0.68
CA ASN A 73 -2.91 20.17 -1.40
C ASN A 73 -1.70 20.30 -0.47
N MET A 74 -0.52 20.03 -1.03
CA MET A 74 0.79 20.21 -0.40
C MET A 74 1.75 20.86 -1.39
N SER A 75 2.47 21.87 -0.94
CA SER A 75 3.64 22.38 -1.68
C SER A 75 4.73 21.30 -1.80
N PRO A 76 5.65 21.42 -2.76
CA PRO A 76 6.88 20.64 -2.78
C PRO A 76 7.70 20.78 -1.50
N MET A 77 8.62 19.85 -1.30
CA MET A 77 9.68 19.96 -0.30
C MET A 77 10.53 21.23 -0.55
N GLU A 78 10.88 21.91 0.52
CA GLU A 78 11.78 23.07 0.50
C GLU A 78 13.23 22.64 0.23
N GLU A 79 14.09 23.58 -0.17
CA GLU A 79 15.49 23.30 -0.52
C GLU A 79 16.31 22.76 0.67
N ASP A 80 15.92 23.10 1.90
CA ASP A 80 16.53 22.63 3.13
C ASP A 80 16.04 21.23 3.57
N GLY A 81 15.14 20.62 2.79
CA GLY A 81 14.57 19.30 3.05
C GLY A 81 13.32 19.33 3.94
N TYR A 82 12.80 20.51 4.32
CA TYR A 82 11.55 20.60 5.06
C TYR A 82 10.36 20.21 4.16
N PRO A 83 9.49 19.27 4.59
CA PRO A 83 8.41 18.82 3.73
C PRO A 83 7.31 19.87 3.61
N GLY A 84 6.66 19.93 2.45
CA GLY A 84 5.39 20.62 2.33
C GLY A 84 4.33 19.93 3.19
N HIS A 85 3.44 20.67 3.82
CA HIS A 85 2.41 20.11 4.70
C HIS A 85 1.01 20.43 4.19
N SER A 86 0.07 19.53 4.48
CA SER A 86 -1.37 19.86 4.44
C SER A 86 -1.96 19.79 5.84
N GLY A 87 -2.88 20.72 6.13
CA GLY A 87 -3.66 20.70 7.36
C GLY A 87 -4.52 19.43 7.49
N GLY A 88 -5.08 19.22 8.69
CA GLY A 88 -5.97 18.09 8.93
C GLY A 88 -7.27 18.22 8.12
N GLN A 89 -7.52 17.29 7.20
CA GLN A 89 -8.82 17.15 6.56
C GLN A 89 -9.63 16.11 7.35
N CYS A 90 -10.84 16.50 7.78
CA CYS A 90 -11.66 15.64 8.61
C CYS A 90 -11.99 14.31 7.94
N CYS A 91 -12.28 13.36 8.84
CA CYS A 91 -13.23 12.28 8.64
C CYS A 91 -12.63 11.08 7.92
N THR A 92 -11.31 10.92 8.02
CA THR A 92 -10.62 9.69 7.65
C THR A 92 -10.97 8.60 8.64
N ARG A 93 -11.51 7.51 8.11
CA ARG A 93 -11.92 6.33 8.87
C ARG A 93 -10.87 5.24 8.73
N TYR A 94 -10.50 4.64 9.86
CA TYR A 94 -9.54 3.56 9.95
C TYR A 94 -9.92 2.64 11.12
N PRO A 95 -9.47 1.37 11.14
CA PRO A 95 -9.77 0.46 12.24
C PRO A 95 -9.36 1.03 13.60
N ARG A 96 -10.19 0.87 14.63
CA ARG A 96 -9.81 1.23 15.99
C ARG A 96 -8.65 0.36 16.50
N GLU A 97 -8.73 -0.94 16.23
CA GLU A 97 -7.67 -1.90 16.49
C GLU A 97 -6.89 -2.17 15.19
N TRP A 98 -5.56 -2.17 15.27
CA TRP A 98 -4.71 -2.42 14.11
C TRP A 98 -5.01 -3.79 13.48
N GLN A 99 -5.06 -3.81 12.15
CA GLN A 99 -5.38 -5.00 11.35
C GLN A 99 -4.17 -5.36 10.47
N PRO A 100 -3.48 -6.49 10.72
CA PRO A 100 -2.26 -6.86 9.98
C PRO A 100 -2.51 -7.08 8.49
N ASP A 101 -3.69 -7.58 8.14
CA ASP A 101 -4.05 -7.93 6.77
C ASP A 101 -4.74 -6.81 6.01
N LEU A 102 -4.95 -5.64 6.64
CA LEU A 102 -5.55 -4.49 5.97
C LEU A 102 -4.65 -4.00 4.83
N ARG A 103 -5.23 -3.98 3.63
CA ARG A 103 -4.61 -3.44 2.42
C ARG A 103 -5.39 -2.24 1.93
N LEU A 104 -4.68 -1.13 1.75
CA LEU A 104 -5.25 0.13 1.33
C LEU A 104 -4.75 0.51 -0.06
N THR A 105 -5.52 1.38 -0.70
CA THR A 105 -5.11 2.10 -1.90
C THR A 105 -4.95 3.57 -1.56
N VAL A 106 -3.80 4.14 -1.90
CA VAL A 106 -3.56 5.58 -1.81
C VAL A 106 -3.44 6.13 -3.22
N ARG A 107 -4.24 7.14 -3.53
CA ARG A 107 -4.20 7.87 -4.81
C ARG A 107 -3.85 9.31 -4.58
N TRP A 108 -3.04 9.92 -5.43
CA TRP A 108 -2.70 11.34 -5.34
C TRP A 108 -2.55 11.96 -6.72
N LEU A 109 -2.99 13.21 -6.84
CA LEU A 109 -2.88 14.00 -8.06
C LEU A 109 -1.63 14.87 -7.96
N VAL A 110 -0.66 14.63 -8.82
CA VAL A 110 0.64 15.32 -8.80
C VAL A 110 0.85 16.15 -10.07
N ASP A 111 1.36 17.37 -9.87
CA ASP A 111 1.75 18.28 -10.93
C ASP A 111 3.28 18.23 -11.09
N LYS A 112 3.73 17.41 -12.05
CA LYS A 112 5.14 17.31 -12.42
C LYS A 112 5.46 18.29 -13.56
N LYS A 113 6.76 18.42 -13.88
CA LYS A 113 7.24 19.34 -14.93
C LYS A 113 6.67 19.06 -16.33
N ASN A 114 6.21 17.85 -16.61
CA ASN A 114 5.69 17.43 -17.92
C ASN A 114 4.29 16.81 -17.76
N ASP A 115 3.34 17.24 -18.57
CA ASP A 115 1.96 16.72 -18.64
C ASP A 115 1.89 15.19 -18.79
N LYS A 116 2.86 14.56 -19.45
CA LYS A 116 2.93 13.09 -19.58
C LYS A 116 3.21 12.37 -18.27
N THR A 117 3.78 13.08 -17.30
CA THR A 117 4.18 12.55 -16.00
C THR A 117 3.33 13.12 -14.86
N SER A 118 2.58 14.18 -15.13
CA SER A 118 1.54 14.72 -14.24
C SER A 118 0.28 13.87 -14.31
N GLY A 119 -0.53 13.97 -13.26
CA GLY A 119 -1.79 13.23 -13.17
C GLY A 119 -1.91 12.44 -11.89
N TRP A 120 -2.88 11.54 -11.87
CA TRP A 120 -3.10 10.61 -10.77
C TRP A 120 -2.05 9.51 -10.75
N TYR A 121 -1.56 9.25 -9.55
CA TYR A 121 -0.75 8.09 -9.20
C TYR A 121 -1.49 7.28 -8.14
N LYS A 122 -1.22 5.98 -8.11
CA LYS A 122 -1.81 5.04 -7.18
C LYS A 122 -0.75 4.10 -6.62
N ALA A 123 -0.76 3.92 -5.31
CA ALA A 123 -0.10 2.82 -4.63
C ALA A 123 -1.18 1.87 -4.10
N GLU A 124 -1.08 0.60 -4.47
CA GLU A 124 -1.95 -0.48 -3.98
C GLU A 124 -1.23 -1.30 -2.91
N ASN A 125 -1.99 -2.11 -2.17
CA ASN A 125 -1.47 -2.97 -1.09
C ASN A 125 -0.71 -2.22 0.01
N VAL A 126 -1.02 -0.93 0.20
CA VAL A 126 -0.41 -0.08 1.22
C VAL A 126 -0.78 -0.62 2.60
N ARG A 127 0.24 -0.87 3.43
CA ARG A 127 0.08 -1.24 4.84
C ARG A 127 0.12 -0.02 5.72
N ILE A 128 -0.50 -0.14 6.89
CA ILE A 128 -0.30 0.77 8.02
C ILE A 128 0.58 0.02 9.03
N PRO A 129 1.74 0.57 9.47
CA PRO A 129 2.53 -0.03 10.53
C PRO A 129 1.69 -0.17 11.81
N GLN A 130 1.98 -1.18 12.63
CA GLN A 130 1.23 -1.45 13.86
C GLN A 130 1.15 -0.21 14.75
N TYR A 131 -0.06 0.24 15.06
CA TYR A 131 -0.34 1.30 16.01
C TYR A 131 -1.02 0.75 17.26
N ASP A 132 -0.84 1.44 18.39
CA ASP A 132 -1.30 0.99 19.70
C ASP A 132 -2.84 1.06 19.90
N GLY A 133 -3.53 1.86 19.09
CA GLY A 133 -4.97 2.12 19.18
C GLY A 133 -5.41 2.99 20.36
N SER A 134 -4.48 3.35 21.25
CA SER A 134 -4.71 4.12 22.48
C SER A 134 -4.49 5.63 22.27
N ARG A 135 -3.61 5.98 21.33
CA ARG A 135 -3.29 7.36 20.94
C ARG A 135 -3.47 7.49 19.43
N SER A 136 -4.08 8.59 18.99
CA SER A 136 -4.12 8.92 17.57
C SER A 136 -3.89 10.41 17.35
N GLY A 137 -2.74 10.71 16.75
CA GLY A 137 -2.41 12.00 16.15
C GLY A 137 -2.92 12.13 14.71
N GLY A 138 -3.93 11.33 14.33
CA GLY A 138 -4.49 11.28 12.98
C GLY A 138 -3.78 10.29 12.05
N VAL A 139 -4.35 10.13 10.85
CA VAL A 139 -3.76 9.34 9.76
C VAL A 139 -2.84 10.24 8.94
N TRP A 140 -1.64 9.77 8.62
CA TRP A 140 -0.63 10.54 7.91
C TRP A 140 -0.26 9.85 6.60
N ALA A 141 -0.44 10.57 5.49
CA ALA A 141 0.15 10.21 4.20
C ALA A 141 1.46 10.98 4.00
N ILE A 142 2.58 10.27 3.94
CA ILE A 142 3.90 10.86 3.73
C ILE A 142 4.36 10.49 2.32
N PHE A 143 4.36 11.47 1.43
CA PHE A 143 4.82 11.32 0.05
C PHE A 143 6.33 11.52 -0.02
N LEU A 144 7.01 10.61 -0.71
CA LEU A 144 8.46 10.51 -0.78
C LEU A 144 8.92 10.59 -2.25
N PRO A 145 10.15 11.07 -2.52
CA PRO A 145 10.73 11.07 -3.86
C PRO A 145 10.62 9.70 -4.55
N GLY A 146 10.46 9.71 -5.88
CA GLY A 146 10.30 8.49 -6.67
C GLY A 146 8.89 7.91 -6.62
N ASP A 147 7.87 8.75 -6.43
CA ASP A 147 6.45 8.35 -6.42
C ASP A 147 6.12 7.33 -5.33
N ARG A 148 6.73 7.48 -4.15
CA ARG A 148 6.56 6.57 -3.01
C ARG A 148 5.66 7.21 -1.96
N VAL A 149 4.97 6.39 -1.18
CA VAL A 149 4.13 6.86 -0.09
C VAL A 149 4.21 5.92 1.10
N LYS A 150 4.24 6.49 2.30
CA LYS A 150 3.99 5.78 3.56
C LYS A 150 2.66 6.26 4.13
N LEU A 151 1.84 5.33 4.57
CA LEU A 151 0.61 5.62 5.29
C LEU A 151 0.74 5.09 6.72
N MET A 152 0.45 5.94 7.71
CA MET A 152 0.57 5.55 9.11
C MET A 152 -0.47 6.22 10.00
N VAL A 153 -0.72 5.65 11.17
CA VAL A 153 -1.44 6.31 12.26
C VAL A 153 -0.40 6.82 13.25
N ALA A 154 -0.38 8.14 13.50
CA ALA A 154 0.57 8.68 14.46
C ALA A 154 0.15 8.28 15.89
N ASP A 155 1.01 7.54 16.59
CA ASP A 155 0.74 6.98 17.93
C ASP A 155 1.79 7.39 18.97
N GLY A 156 2.61 8.40 18.65
CA GLY A 156 3.79 8.76 19.47
C GLY A 156 4.99 7.84 19.23
N ASN A 157 5.01 7.12 18.12
CA ASN A 157 6.04 6.17 17.73
C ASN A 157 6.13 4.94 18.64
N ALA A 158 4.98 4.43 19.10
CA ALA A 158 4.89 3.36 20.10
C ALA A 158 5.68 2.09 19.68
N ASN A 159 5.66 1.77 18.39
CA ASN A 159 6.36 0.62 17.82
C ASN A 159 7.56 1.01 16.93
N GLY A 160 8.06 2.24 17.05
CA GLY A 160 9.25 2.70 16.31
C GLY A 160 9.04 3.05 14.83
N ARG A 161 7.82 2.91 14.29
CA ARG A 161 7.52 3.08 12.85
C ARG A 161 6.47 4.14 12.52
N ASN A 162 5.99 4.88 13.52
CA ASN A 162 4.84 5.80 13.42
C ASN A 162 5.19 7.22 13.90
N SER A 163 6.41 7.69 13.61
CA SER A 163 6.86 9.04 13.94
C SER A 163 6.67 10.01 12.77
N VAL A 164 6.04 11.16 13.04
CA VAL A 164 5.98 12.30 12.11
C VAL A 164 7.17 13.24 12.23
N ALA A 165 8.00 13.08 13.27
CA ALA A 165 9.15 13.95 13.52
C ALA A 165 10.37 13.59 12.65
N VAL A 166 10.36 12.42 12.01
CA VAL A 166 11.48 11.90 11.23
C VAL A 166 10.95 11.45 9.87
N ARG A 167 11.59 11.90 8.78
CA ARG A 167 11.31 11.41 7.43
C ARG A 167 11.49 9.88 7.40
N PRO A 168 10.53 9.12 6.85
CA PRO A 168 10.71 7.69 6.62
C PRO A 168 11.99 7.41 5.83
N GLY A 169 12.71 6.35 6.23
CA GLY A 169 13.89 5.87 5.50
C GLY A 169 13.51 5.40 4.10
N ASP A 170 14.47 5.45 3.17
CA ASP A 170 14.24 4.97 1.81
C ASP A 170 14.08 3.43 1.74
N ASP A 171 14.52 2.73 2.78
CA ASP A 171 14.42 1.29 3.02
C ASP A 171 13.26 0.89 3.95
N ASP A 172 12.39 1.82 4.35
CA ASP A 172 11.28 1.51 5.27
C ASP A 172 10.30 0.49 4.64
N PRO A 173 10.06 -0.67 5.27
CA PRO A 173 9.23 -1.74 4.71
C PRO A 173 7.75 -1.39 4.49
N ASP A 174 7.27 -0.28 5.06
CA ASP A 174 5.88 0.19 4.88
C ASP A 174 5.77 1.36 3.90
N VAL A 175 6.85 1.69 3.19
CA VAL A 175 6.82 2.56 2.02
C VAL A 175 6.35 1.75 0.82
N ALA A 176 5.26 2.21 0.19
CA ALA A 176 4.70 1.62 -1.01
C ALA A 176 5.09 2.44 -2.25
N GLN A 177 5.28 1.76 -3.37
CA GLN A 177 5.55 2.37 -4.67
C GLN A 177 4.23 2.75 -5.36
N GLY A 178 4.17 3.98 -5.84
CA GLY A 178 3.12 4.47 -6.73
C GLY A 178 3.46 4.26 -8.18
N VAL A 179 2.42 4.10 -8.99
CA VAL A 179 2.47 4.07 -10.45
C VAL A 179 1.39 5.01 -11.01
N PRO A 180 1.52 5.48 -12.26
CA PRO A 180 0.45 6.24 -12.91
C PRO A 180 -0.89 5.48 -12.83
N ASP A 181 -1.95 6.17 -12.43
CA ASP A 181 -3.29 5.60 -12.29
C ASP A 181 -4.09 5.81 -13.58
N GLU A 182 -4.07 4.83 -14.49
CA GLU A 182 -4.77 4.94 -15.78
C GLU A 182 -6.28 5.17 -15.61
N GLU A 183 -6.90 4.54 -14.60
CA GLU A 183 -8.32 4.65 -14.27
C GLU A 183 -8.67 6.10 -13.93
N TRP A 184 -7.99 6.67 -12.93
CA TRP A 184 -8.31 8.03 -12.47
C TRP A 184 -7.78 9.11 -13.41
N ASN A 185 -6.72 8.84 -14.18
CA ASN A 185 -6.30 9.74 -15.25
C ASN A 185 -7.33 9.81 -16.39
N TYR A 186 -8.08 8.73 -16.63
CA TYR A 186 -9.18 8.72 -17.59
C TYR A 186 -10.46 9.35 -17.03
N GLU A 187 -10.86 8.95 -15.82
CA GLU A 187 -12.14 9.35 -15.21
C GLU A 187 -12.12 10.74 -14.60
N TYR A 188 -10.99 11.14 -14.02
CA TYR A 188 -10.82 12.39 -13.29
C TYR A 188 -9.60 13.16 -13.79
N PRO A 189 -9.49 13.48 -15.09
CA PRO A 189 -8.37 14.23 -15.61
C PRO A 189 -8.25 15.56 -14.87
N LYS A 190 -7.05 15.85 -14.34
CA LYS A 190 -6.78 17.03 -13.50
C LYS A 190 -7.71 17.15 -12.27
N GLY A 191 -8.22 16.03 -11.77
CA GLY A 191 -9.10 15.96 -10.60
C GLY A 191 -10.56 16.29 -10.85
N VAL A 192 -10.98 16.49 -12.12
CA VAL A 192 -12.37 16.80 -12.47
C VAL A 192 -13.01 15.63 -13.21
N MET A 193 -14.19 15.20 -12.75
CA MET A 193 -14.92 14.10 -13.39
C MET A 193 -15.16 14.38 -14.86
N ARG A 194 -14.71 13.46 -15.70
CA ARG A 194 -14.91 13.48 -17.14
C ARG A 194 -16.40 13.34 -17.43
N ARG A 195 -17.02 14.42 -17.91
CA ARG A 195 -18.39 14.37 -18.43
C ARG A 195 -18.35 13.68 -19.79
N ILE A 196 -18.98 12.52 -19.90
CA ILE A 196 -19.31 11.91 -21.19
C ILE A 196 -20.59 12.61 -21.67
N LYS A 197 -20.53 13.28 -22.83
CA LYS A 197 -21.71 13.83 -23.51
C LYS A 197 -22.33 12.75 -24.39
#